data_AF-A0A657AIF8-F1
#
_entry.id   AF-A0A657AIF8-F1
#
_cell.length_a   1.000
_cell.length_b   1.000
_cell.length_c   1.000
_cell.angle_alpha   90.00
_cell.angle_beta   90.00
_cell.angle_gamma   90.00
#
_symmetry.space_group_name_H-M   'P 1'
#
loop_
_entity.id
_entity.type
_entity.pdbx_description
1 polymer ?
#
loop_
_entity_poly.entity_id
_entity_poly.type
_entity_poly.pdbx_seq_one_letter_code
_entity_poly.pdbx_strand_id
1 'polypeptide(L)'
;MIFSAQRNILDIVNYFMHFFIEESCGYCTPCRVGNVFLKKGLEKIMLGQGESKDLESLQSLGNTIIQTSRCGLGHTSPKPILSTIENFPLVYAALLKDHPDGRQAGFDIQSALNESRIIAKRRSIILTRDTTMTTGSKNDEPRRKAT
;
A
#
# COMPACT_ATOMS: atom_id res chain seq x y z
N MET A 1 -7.93 -25.83 7.92
CA MET A 1 -8.96 -24.79 8.14
C MET A 1 -9.83 -24.75 6.89
N ILE A 2 -11.15 -24.68 7.04
CA ILE A 2 -12.10 -24.56 5.91
C ILE A 2 -12.66 -23.15 5.95
N PHE A 3 -12.61 -22.41 4.84
CA PHE A 3 -13.17 -21.07 4.72
C PHE A 3 -14.38 -21.10 3.80
N SER A 4 -15.49 -20.47 4.23
CA SER A 4 -16.70 -20.36 3.43
C SER A 4 -16.60 -19.21 2.42
N ALA A 5 -17.47 -19.20 1.42
CA ALA A 5 -17.51 -18.16 0.38
C ALA A 5 -17.80 -16.73 0.90
N GLN A 6 -18.33 -16.59 2.13
CA GLN A 6 -18.59 -15.30 2.75
C GLN A 6 -17.33 -14.64 3.33
N ARG A 7 -16.18 -15.35 3.35
CA ARG A 7 -14.94 -14.84 3.93
C ARG A 7 -14.10 -14.17 2.84
N ASN A 8 -13.59 -12.98 3.14
CA ASN A 8 -12.62 -12.31 2.29
C ASN A 8 -11.24 -12.95 2.49
N ILE A 9 -10.64 -13.42 1.40
CA ILE A 9 -9.32 -14.04 1.41
C ILE A 9 -8.21 -13.06 1.85
N LEU A 10 -8.31 -11.77 1.49
CA LEU A 10 -7.29 -10.78 1.84
C LEU A 10 -7.27 -10.50 3.34
N ASP A 11 -8.44 -10.49 3.99
CA ASP A 11 -8.53 -10.34 5.45
C ASP A 11 -7.87 -11.52 6.19
N ILE A 12 -8.04 -12.74 5.65
CA ILE A 12 -7.40 -13.94 6.18
C ILE A 12 -5.87 -13.84 6.05
N VAL A 13 -5.37 -13.44 4.88
CA VAL A 13 -3.92 -13.26 4.66
C VAL A 13 -3.37 -12.17 5.58
N ASN A 14 -4.08 -11.05 5.73
CA ASN A 14 -3.67 -9.97 6.62
C ASN A 14 -3.55 -10.44 8.08
N TYR A 15 -4.48 -11.29 8.53
CA TYR A 15 -4.41 -11.90 9.86
C TYR A 15 -3.19 -12.81 10.02
N PHE A 16 -2.90 -13.69 9.04
CA PHE A 16 -1.69 -14.51 9.09
C PHE A 16 -0.41 -13.68 9.10
N MET A 17 -0.34 -12.61 8.30
CA MET A 17 0.81 -11.71 8.30
C MET A 17 0.98 -11.00 9.63
N HIS A 18 -0.10 -10.59 10.28
CA HIS A 18 -0.04 -10.04 11.63
C HIS A 18 0.55 -11.05 12.63
N PHE A 19 0.06 -12.29 12.61
CA PHE A 19 0.63 -13.37 13.43
C PHE A 19 2.13 -13.58 13.20
N PHE A 20 2.58 -13.66 11.94
CA PHE A 20 4.00 -13.86 11.63
C PHE A 20 4.90 -12.68 12.03
N ILE A 21 4.34 -11.47 12.12
CA ILE A 21 5.07 -10.30 12.61
C ILE A 21 5.20 -10.36 14.13
N GLU A 22 4.13 -10.69 14.85
CA GLU A 22 4.15 -10.80 16.31
C GLU A 22 5.02 -11.97 16.80
N GLU A 23 4.95 -13.13 16.14
CA GLU A 23 5.72 -14.33 16.50
C GLU A 23 7.16 -14.33 15.94
N SER A 24 7.55 -13.29 15.20
CA SER A 24 8.91 -13.18 14.70
C SER A 24 9.87 -12.90 15.87
N CYS A 25 10.84 -13.80 16.07
CA CYS A 25 11.89 -13.64 17.08
C CYS A 25 12.82 -12.41 16.85
N GLY A 26 12.72 -11.77 15.68
CA GLY A 26 13.41 -10.52 15.38
C GLY A 26 14.90 -10.66 15.05
N TYR A 27 15.45 -11.87 14.94
CA TYR A 27 16.89 -12.06 14.76
C TYR A 27 17.40 -11.66 13.37
N CYS A 28 16.81 -12.21 12.30
CA CYS A 28 17.26 -11.93 10.93
C CYS A 28 16.46 -10.77 10.31
N THR A 29 17.17 -9.84 9.67
CA THR A 29 16.58 -8.68 8.96
C THR A 29 15.48 -9.04 7.96
N PRO A 30 15.64 -10.03 7.05
CA PRO A 30 14.59 -10.36 6.08
C PRO A 30 13.27 -10.75 6.75
N CYS A 31 13.30 -11.57 7.82
CA CYS A 31 12.08 -11.95 8.53
C CYS A 31 11.53 -10.77 9.37
N ARG A 32 12.36 -10.11 10.19
CA ARG A 32 11.93 -9.04 11.10
C ARG A 32 11.31 -7.86 10.37
N VAL A 33 11.96 -7.42 9.30
CA VAL A 33 11.59 -6.18 8.59
C VAL A 33 10.77 -6.51 7.33
N GLY A 34 11.11 -7.58 6.62
CA GLY A 34 10.44 -7.95 5.39
C GLY A 34 8.97 -8.34 5.61
N ASN A 35 8.63 -9.04 6.69
CA ASN A 35 7.23 -9.36 7.00
C ASN A 35 6.38 -8.11 7.23
N VAL A 36 6.95 -7.06 7.83
CA VAL A 36 6.26 -5.77 8.02
C VAL A 36 6.00 -5.10 6.67
N PHE A 37 6.98 -5.10 5.76
CA PHE A 37 6.79 -4.56 4.41
C PHE A 37 5.78 -5.36 3.59
N LEU A 38 5.80 -6.69 3.70
CA LEU A 38 4.80 -7.55 3.08
C LEU A 38 3.38 -7.20 3.54
N LYS A 39 3.16 -7.06 4.85
CA LYS A 39 1.86 -6.65 5.40
C LYS A 39 1.44 -5.27 4.93
N LYS A 40 2.34 -4.29 4.99
CA LYS A 40 2.05 -2.91 4.53
C LYS A 40 1.71 -2.85 3.03
N GLY A 41 2.42 -3.63 2.20
CA GLY A 41 2.10 -3.72 0.77
C GLY A 41 0.74 -4.36 0.52
N LEU A 42 0.38 -5.40 1.28
CA LEU A 42 -0.96 -5.99 1.24
C LEU A 42 -2.03 -4.97 1.65
N GLU A 43 -1.83 -4.24 2.76
CA GLU A 43 -2.76 -3.22 3.24
C GLU A 43 -2.95 -2.08 2.23
N LYS A 44 -1.86 -1.65 1.56
CA LYS A 44 -1.91 -0.67 0.46
C LYS A 44 -2.84 -1.13 -0.66
N ILE A 45 -2.77 -2.41 -1.04
CA ILE A 45 -3.65 -2.99 -2.06
C ILE A 45 -5.10 -3.06 -1.54
N MET A 46 -5.31 -3.48 -0.29
CA MET A 46 -6.64 -3.54 0.33
C MET A 46 -7.32 -2.17 0.41
N LEU A 47 -6.56 -1.09 0.56
CA LEU A 47 -7.05 0.30 0.53
C LEU A 47 -7.36 0.80 -0.90
N GLY A 48 -7.16 -0.01 -1.94
CA GLY A 48 -7.35 0.38 -3.33
C GLY A 48 -6.35 1.45 -3.79
N GLN A 49 -5.16 1.44 -3.19
CA GLN A 49 -4.01 2.30 -3.51
C GLN A 49 -2.85 1.51 -4.12
N GLY A 50 -3.09 0.25 -4.50
CA GLY A 50 -2.08 -0.63 -5.07
C GLY A 50 -1.97 -0.49 -6.59
N GLU A 51 -0.76 -0.69 -7.10
CA GLU A 51 -0.45 -0.79 -8.54
C GLU A 51 0.04 -2.20 -8.88
N SER A 52 0.04 -2.54 -10.18
CA SER A 52 0.58 -3.82 -10.67
C SER A 52 2.03 -4.06 -10.21
N LYS A 53 2.85 -3.00 -10.11
CA LYS A 53 4.22 -3.05 -9.60
C LYS A 53 4.32 -3.43 -8.12
N ASP A 54 3.28 -3.15 -7.33
CA ASP A 54 3.26 -3.54 -5.92
C ASP A 54 3.13 -5.06 -5.77
N LEU A 55 2.38 -5.73 -6.66
CA LEU A 55 2.29 -7.20 -6.67
C LEU A 55 3.64 -7.85 -7.01
N GLU A 56 4.33 -7.35 -8.04
CA GLU A 56 5.68 -7.81 -8.40
C GLU A 56 6.65 -7.61 -7.22
N SER A 57 6.56 -6.47 -6.55
CA SER A 57 7.38 -6.15 -5.36
C SER A 57 7.09 -7.11 -4.21
N LEU A 58 5.81 -7.44 -3.94
CA LEU A 58 5.42 -8.42 -2.93
C LEU A 58 5.97 -9.82 -3.24
N GLN A 59 5.90 -10.25 -4.51
CA GLN A 59 6.43 -11.54 -4.93
C GLN A 59 7.96 -11.61 -4.77
N SER A 60 8.67 -10.60 -5.27
CA SER A 60 10.13 -10.51 -5.18
C SER A 60 10.60 -10.46 -3.72
N LEU A 61 9.95 -9.64 -2.89
CA LEU A 61 10.26 -9.56 -1.47
C LEU A 61 9.95 -10.88 -0.76
N GLY A 62 8.81 -11.51 -1.04
CA GLY A 62 8.45 -12.79 -0.45
C GLY A 62 9.47 -13.87 -0.76
N ASN A 63 9.90 -14.00 -2.02
CA ASN A 63 10.96 -14.92 -2.42
C ASN A 63 12.30 -14.61 -1.75
N THR A 64 12.66 -13.33 -1.64
CA THR A 64 13.87 -12.90 -0.93
C THR A 64 13.84 -13.34 0.53
N ILE A 65 12.72 -13.13 1.23
CA ILE A 65 12.55 -13.55 2.63
C ILE A 65 12.66 -15.07 2.74
N ILE A 66 12.04 -15.82 1.82
CA ILE A 66 12.14 -17.28 1.79
C ILE A 66 13.60 -17.72 1.59
N GLN A 67 14.38 -17.10 0.72
CA GLN A 67 15.74 -17.57 0.44
C GLN A 67 16.77 -17.15 1.49
N THR A 68 16.56 -16.02 2.17
CA THR A 68 17.57 -15.37 3.02
C THR A 68 17.26 -15.43 4.52
N SER A 69 16.10 -15.97 4.91
CA SER A 69 15.75 -16.14 6.32
C SER A 69 16.55 -17.28 6.97
N ARG A 70 16.83 -17.13 8.27
CA ARG A 70 17.63 -18.08 9.03
C ARG A 70 16.89 -19.35 9.44
N CYS A 71 15.57 -19.30 9.63
CA CYS A 71 14.78 -20.39 10.21
C CYS A 71 13.47 -20.63 9.46
N GLY A 72 12.81 -21.75 9.78
CA GLY A 72 11.56 -22.19 9.16
C GLY A 72 10.40 -21.19 9.21
N LEU A 73 10.34 -20.32 10.23
CA LEU A 73 9.31 -19.29 10.32
C LEU A 73 9.45 -18.28 9.18
N GLY A 74 10.65 -17.75 8.95
CA GLY A 74 10.90 -16.81 7.85
C GLY A 74 10.75 -17.46 6.47
N HIS A 75 11.04 -18.77 6.33
CA HIS A 75 10.75 -19.51 5.09
C HIS A 75 9.25 -19.68 4.82
N THR A 76 8.43 -19.62 5.86
CA THR A 76 6.99 -19.90 5.78
C THR A 76 6.15 -18.63 5.76
N SER A 77 6.60 -17.57 6.42
CA SER A 77 5.82 -16.33 6.62
C SER A 77 5.36 -15.65 5.33
N PRO A 78 6.09 -15.68 4.19
CA PRO A 78 5.60 -15.05 2.96
C PRO A 78 4.59 -15.90 2.18
N LYS A 79 4.50 -17.20 2.47
CA LYS A 79 3.69 -18.15 1.68
C LYS A 79 2.20 -17.81 1.60
N PRO A 80 1.53 -17.27 2.65
CA PRO A 80 0.13 -16.86 2.53
C PRO A 80 -0.08 -15.86 1.39
N ILE A 81 0.78 -14.84 1.27
CA ILE A 81 0.69 -13.83 0.21
C ILE A 81 0.98 -14.44 -1.16
N LEU A 82 2.09 -15.19 -1.28
CA LEU A 82 2.50 -15.75 -2.56
C LEU A 82 1.45 -16.72 -3.12
N SER A 83 0.94 -17.61 -2.26
CA SER A 83 -0.09 -18.57 -2.65
C SER A 83 -1.40 -17.89 -3.04
N THR A 84 -1.82 -16.84 -2.34
CA THR A 84 -3.06 -16.15 -2.71
C THR A 84 -2.94 -15.31 -3.96
N ILE A 85 -1.77 -14.73 -4.24
CA ILE A 85 -1.53 -14.05 -5.52
C ILE A 85 -1.62 -15.05 -6.68
N GLU A 86 -1.04 -16.25 -6.51
CA GLU A 86 -1.08 -17.31 -7.53
C GLU A 86 -2.48 -17.87 -7.76
N ASN A 87 -3.23 -18.14 -6.68
CA ASN A 87 -4.51 -18.85 -6.77
C ASN A 87 -5.73 -17.92 -6.91
N PHE A 88 -5.63 -16.66 -6.48
CA PHE A 88 -6.71 -15.68 -6.52
C PHE A 88 -6.31 -14.36 -7.21
N PRO A 89 -5.70 -14.39 -8.41
CA PRO A 89 -5.17 -13.18 -9.07
C PRO A 89 -6.26 -12.13 -9.34
N LEU A 90 -7.50 -12.57 -9.61
CA LEU A 90 -8.63 -11.69 -9.87
C LEU A 90 -9.01 -10.83 -8.66
N VAL A 91 -8.83 -11.35 -7.43
CA VAL A 91 -9.13 -10.60 -6.20
C VAL A 91 -8.17 -9.41 -6.06
N TYR A 92 -6.89 -9.62 -6.39
CA TYR A 92 -5.90 -8.55 -6.39
C TYR A 92 -6.15 -7.57 -7.52
N ALA A 93 -6.34 -8.07 -8.75
CA ALA A 93 -6.57 -7.24 -9.93
C ALA A 93 -7.76 -6.28 -9.78
N ALA A 94 -8.83 -6.71 -9.09
CA ALA A 94 -10.00 -5.87 -8.83
C ALA A 94 -9.71 -4.64 -7.94
N LEU A 95 -8.63 -4.64 -7.17
CA LEU A 95 -8.25 -3.56 -6.25
C LEU A 95 -7.13 -2.67 -6.78
N LEU A 96 -6.46 -3.08 -7.86
CA LEU A 96 -5.37 -2.31 -8.45
C LEU A 96 -5.93 -1.12 -9.24
N LYS A 97 -5.22 0.02 -9.17
CA LYS A 97 -5.54 1.22 -9.95
C LYS A 97 -4.29 1.73 -10.64
N ASP A 98 -4.43 2.00 -11.94
CA ASP A 98 -3.41 2.71 -12.69
C ASP A 98 -3.59 4.22 -12.51
N HIS A 99 -2.49 4.93 -12.26
CA HIS A 99 -2.51 6.39 -12.14
C HIS A 99 -1.97 7.04 -13.42
N PRO A 100 -2.83 7.75 -14.18
CA PRO A 100 -2.44 8.36 -15.46
C PRO A 100 -1.43 9.50 -15.30
N ASP A 101 -1.33 10.08 -14.11
CA ASP A 101 -0.43 11.19 -13.79
C ASP A 101 1.05 10.79 -13.67
N GLY A 102 1.38 9.50 -13.80
CA GLY A 102 2.74 8.97 -13.61
C GLY A 102 3.23 9.02 -12.15
N ARG A 103 2.31 9.21 -11.19
CA ARG A 103 2.58 9.22 -9.74
C ARG A 103 2.16 7.89 -9.13
N GLN A 104 2.75 7.58 -7.97
CA GLN A 104 2.37 6.41 -7.19
C GLN A 104 0.93 6.54 -6.66
N ALA A 105 0.15 5.47 -6.76
CA ALA A 105 -1.26 5.41 -6.37
C ALA A 105 -1.53 5.76 -4.90
N GLY A 106 -0.57 5.48 -4.02
CA GLY A 106 -0.65 5.81 -2.60
C GLY A 106 -0.22 7.22 -2.21
N PHE A 107 0.20 8.07 -3.17
CA PHE A 107 0.77 9.37 -2.87
C PHE A 107 -0.13 10.53 -3.33
N ASP A 108 -0.82 11.17 -2.37
CA ASP A 108 -1.55 12.41 -2.59
C ASP A 108 -0.70 13.64 -2.25
N ILE A 109 -0.45 14.47 -3.28
CA ILE A 109 0.32 15.71 -3.15
C ILE A 109 -0.41 16.72 -2.26
N GLN A 110 -1.75 16.78 -2.32
CA GLN A 110 -2.50 17.76 -1.54
C GLN A 110 -2.31 17.50 -0.04
N SER A 111 -2.44 16.24 0.36
CA SER A 111 -2.14 15.79 1.72
C SER A 111 -0.69 16.07 2.11
N ALA A 112 0.28 15.74 1.24
CA ALA A 112 1.70 15.96 1.52
C ALA A 112 2.08 17.45 1.71
N LEU A 113 1.38 18.37 1.04
CA LEU A 113 1.65 19.81 1.12
C LEU A 113 0.91 20.51 2.27
N ASN A 114 -0.03 19.83 2.95
CA ASN A 114 -0.93 20.47 3.91
C ASN A 114 -0.17 21.15 5.06
N GLU A 115 0.79 20.45 5.65
CA GLU A 115 1.61 20.98 6.75
C GLU A 115 2.40 22.22 6.32
N SER A 116 3.04 22.16 5.14
CA SER A 116 3.78 23.29 4.60
C SER A 116 2.90 24.50 4.30
N ARG A 117 1.64 24.30 3.86
CA ARG A 117 0.68 25.39 3.61
C ARG A 117 0.31 26.13 4.89
N ILE A 118 0.12 25.39 5.99
CA ILE A 118 -0.21 25.96 7.30
C ILE A 118 0.94 26.85 7.79
N ILE A 119 2.17 26.35 7.67
CA ILE A 119 3.38 27.07 8.11
C ILE A 119 3.62 28.31 7.24
N ALA A 120 3.62 28.14 5.91
CA ALA A 120 3.95 29.21 4.97
C ALA A 120 2.82 30.23 4.79
N LYS A 121 1.60 29.94 5.26
CA LYS A 121 0.38 30.75 5.06
C LYS A 121 0.16 31.14 3.59
N ARG A 122 0.55 30.27 2.66
CA ARG A 122 0.45 30.47 1.21
C ARG A 122 -0.13 29.24 0.54
N ARG A 123 -0.90 29.46 -0.52
CA ARG A 123 -1.43 28.38 -1.37
C ARG A 123 -0.34 27.87 -2.30
N SER A 124 -0.10 26.57 -2.32
CA SER A 124 0.77 25.93 -3.30
C SER A 124 -0.04 25.57 -4.55
N ILE A 125 0.46 25.93 -5.73
CA ILE A 125 -0.13 25.56 -7.02
C ILE A 125 0.59 24.30 -7.52
N ILE A 126 -0.17 23.30 -7.95
CA ILE A 126 0.37 22.07 -8.54
C ILE A 126 0.25 22.20 -10.05
N LEU A 127 1.37 22.08 -10.75
CA LEU A 127 1.42 22.04 -12.22
C LEU A 127 1.53 20.58 -12.65
N THR A 128 0.46 20.01 -13.19
CA THR A 128 0.45 18.70 -13.86
C THR A 128 0.79 18.85 -15.34
N ARG A 129 1.15 17.75 -16.03
CA ARG A 129 1.49 17.78 -17.46
C ARG A 129 0.33 18.26 -18.36
N ASP A 130 -0.91 18.10 -17.91
CA ASP A 130 -2.12 18.61 -18.55
C ASP A 130 -2.69 19.82 -17.78
N THR A 131 -2.13 21.01 -17.93
CA THR A 131 -2.72 22.22 -17.30
C THR A 131 -3.81 22.84 -18.17
N THR A 132 -5.06 22.40 -17.97
CA THR A 132 -6.10 23.36 -17.59
C THR A 132 -6.07 23.49 -16.08
N MET A 133 -6.04 24.71 -15.55
CA MET A 133 -6.00 24.98 -14.12
C MET A 133 -7.16 24.32 -13.38
N THR A 134 -6.97 23.13 -12.83
CA THR A 134 -7.87 22.61 -11.80
C THR A 134 -7.49 23.29 -10.50
N THR A 135 -8.03 24.50 -10.32
CA THR A 135 -8.19 25.07 -8.98
C THR A 135 -8.93 24.04 -8.14
N GLY A 136 -8.42 23.80 -6.93
CA GLY A 136 -8.90 22.73 -6.06
C GLY A 136 -10.43 22.64 -5.99
N SER A 137 -10.89 21.40 -5.79
CA SER A 137 -12.26 21.03 -5.40
C SER A 137 -13.06 22.20 -4.82
N LYS A 138 -14.24 22.42 -5.42
CA LYS A 138 -15.18 23.56 -5.36
C LYS A 138 -15.59 24.18 -4.00
N ASN A 139 -14.88 23.99 -2.88
CA ASN A 139 -15.33 24.47 -1.56
C ASN A 139 -14.43 25.49 -0.83
N ASP A 140 -13.34 25.98 -1.43
CA ASP A 140 -12.50 27.02 -0.82
C ASP A 140 -12.66 28.36 -1.53
N GLU A 141 -13.81 29.01 -1.36
CA GLU A 141 -14.03 30.39 -1.75
C GLU A 141 -13.71 31.32 -0.57
N PRO A 142 -12.63 32.12 -0.61
CA PRO A 142 -12.32 33.04 0.47
C PRO A 142 -13.33 34.20 0.43
N ARG A 143 -14.12 34.34 1.49
CA ARG A 143 -14.83 35.57 1.85
C ARG A 143 -13.88 36.76 1.69
N ARG A 144 -13.99 37.48 0.58
CA ARG A 144 -13.37 38.80 0.41
C ARG A 144 -14.06 39.73 1.41
N LYS A 145 -13.41 40.03 2.53
CA LYS A 145 -13.69 41.28 3.25
C LYS A 145 -13.09 42.41 2.40
N ALA A 146 -13.93 43.03 1.59
CA ALA A 146 -13.70 44.40 1.13
C ALA A 146 -13.85 45.32 2.36
N THR A 147 -12.91 46.26 2.49
CA THR A 147 -12.98 47.55 3.22
C THR A 147 -13.92 47.65 4.41
#